data_AF-A0A8H6HFG2-F1
#
_entry.id   AF-A0A8H6HFG2-F1
#
_cell.length_a   1.000
_cell.length_b   1.000
_cell.length_c   1.000
_cell.angle_alpha   90.00
_cell.angle_beta   90.00
_cell.angle_gamma   90.00
#
_symmetry.space_group_name_H-M   'P 1'
#
loop_
_entity.id
_entity.type
_entity.pdbx_description
1 polymer ?
#
loop_
_entity_poly.entity_id
_entity_poly.type
_entity_poly.pdbx_seq_one_letter_code
_entity_poly.pdbx_strand_id
1 'polypeptide(L)'
;MGLEARNDPHTGIQFTSILRDYWPSIIQWLDFALNYGLIALPASQLNAVIGNITNFLSSLTIPPFSPIEMMGDDFEGAVDLALRVWAGEFHRGEAMPYEHFYSLVFFFCRNLCEKDTAAMFVGALQAPTRASSFFETCAAQITAYRNTLSASDNSTKVAQSLANVCNWHTRLLALISDNWDGAWRWVIKHKALLEHAKALQTLVASPTATSHWALTQIGLLVGKADCRPEHLLGKLLHLARGDIIPALYGCLKAHDERSAEFATAQSLLKVLSAYLPYQAFAQAVSLSLSSYFSGSPIVPLGRCSHGWKVFVYLLARYYPVVATERRAYFAFACDNLNHLSCQNLHPGSSPSPTARRSCSGCRTVFYCSRECQREDWESLHRSECRSAATEREARRQGKQWFAWGSRGDLARAVLEFSNNSAELAQEKKWDNELSIVSWEKGMPTLVTPKRKKDCSRSSAHRQPHYVYPRLQALMRLPGNSSTRIIEGSFNHGTESIHVTARLLRRKKGDYVYLHGVAMIR
;
A
#
# COMPACT_ATOMS: atom_id res chain seq x y z
N MET A 1 -29.62 -21.49 34.60
CA MET A 1 -29.92 -22.73 33.85
C MET A 1 -28.85 -23.75 34.20
N GLY A 2 -29.25 -24.96 34.61
CA GLY A 2 -28.31 -26.03 35.00
C GLY A 2 -27.43 -26.48 33.84
N LEU A 3 -26.27 -27.08 34.15
CA LEU A 3 -25.27 -27.57 33.19
C LEU A 3 -25.86 -28.54 32.14
N GLU A 4 -26.94 -29.25 32.47
CA GLU A 4 -27.61 -30.19 31.56
C GLU A 4 -28.39 -29.50 30.43
N ALA A 5 -28.93 -28.29 30.65
CA ALA A 5 -29.63 -27.52 29.61
C ALA A 5 -28.69 -26.94 28.54
N ARG A 6 -27.36 -26.89 28.80
CA ARG A 6 -26.39 -26.37 27.84
C ARG A 6 -26.12 -27.30 26.65
N ASN A 7 -26.46 -28.58 26.77
CA ASN A 7 -26.14 -29.59 25.75
C ASN A 7 -27.35 -30.03 24.92
N ASP A 8 -28.55 -29.49 25.17
CA ASP A 8 -29.71 -29.78 24.34
C ASP A 8 -29.74 -28.85 23.10
N PRO A 9 -29.51 -29.38 21.88
CA PRO A 9 -29.55 -28.58 20.66
C PRO A 9 -30.92 -27.95 20.40
N HIS A 10 -32.01 -28.47 20.98
CA HIS A 10 -33.35 -27.90 20.84
C HIS A 10 -33.54 -26.63 21.65
N THR A 11 -32.88 -26.51 22.81
CA THR A 11 -32.93 -25.33 23.67
C THR A 11 -32.41 -24.09 22.93
N GLY A 12 -31.34 -24.23 22.13
CA GLY A 12 -30.80 -23.14 21.31
C GLY A 12 -31.75 -22.67 20.22
N ILE A 13 -32.43 -23.60 19.54
CA ILE A 13 -33.40 -23.29 18.48
C ILE A 13 -34.63 -22.59 19.04
N GLN A 14 -35.20 -23.10 20.15
CA GLN A 14 -36.35 -22.47 20.80
C GLN A 14 -36.03 -21.05 21.29
N PHE A 15 -34.87 -20.87 21.91
CA PHE A 15 -34.42 -19.55 22.36
C PHE A 15 -34.21 -18.59 21.18
N THR A 16 -33.61 -19.05 20.08
CA THR A 16 -33.44 -18.25 18.86
C THR A 16 -34.79 -17.84 18.25
N SER A 17 -35.76 -18.75 18.23
CA SER A 17 -37.12 -18.46 17.75
C SER A 17 -37.81 -17.39 18.59
N ILE A 18 -37.71 -17.48 19.92
CA ILE A 18 -38.27 -16.46 20.82
C ILE A 18 -37.59 -15.11 20.59
N LEU A 19 -36.25 -15.09 20.54
CA LEU A 19 -35.51 -13.84 20.33
C LEU A 19 -35.86 -13.19 18.99
N ARG A 20 -36.06 -13.96 17.92
CA ARG A 20 -36.43 -13.45 16.60
C ARG A 20 -37.69 -12.60 16.65
N ASP A 21 -38.73 -13.06 17.34
CA ASP A 21 -40.03 -12.37 17.40
C ASP A 21 -39.96 -11.06 18.19
N TYR A 22 -39.04 -10.95 19.16
CA TYR A 22 -38.84 -9.76 19.98
C TYR A 22 -37.66 -8.89 19.54
N TRP A 23 -36.94 -9.28 18.48
CA TRP A 23 -35.68 -8.67 18.10
C TRP A 23 -35.78 -7.15 17.86
N PRO A 24 -36.77 -6.63 17.12
CA PRO A 24 -36.92 -5.18 16.93
C PRO A 24 -37.15 -4.43 18.26
N SER A 25 -37.94 -5.02 19.17
CA SER A 25 -38.17 -4.42 20.50
C SER A 25 -36.91 -4.44 21.37
N ILE A 26 -36.10 -5.50 21.28
CA ILE A 26 -34.81 -5.59 21.97
C ILE A 26 -33.88 -4.49 21.45
N ILE A 27 -33.72 -4.35 20.13
CA ILE A 27 -32.87 -3.31 19.55
C ILE A 27 -33.35 -1.91 19.94
N GLN A 28 -34.65 -1.63 19.85
CA GLN A 28 -35.22 -0.34 20.26
C GLN A 28 -34.97 -0.06 21.75
N TRP A 29 -35.07 -1.06 22.62
CA TRP A 29 -34.81 -0.90 24.04
C TRP A 29 -33.32 -0.65 24.34
N LEU A 30 -32.42 -1.37 23.67
CA LEU A 30 -30.98 -1.15 23.79
C LEU A 30 -30.59 0.25 23.29
N ASP A 31 -31.20 0.70 22.20
CA ASP A 31 -30.99 2.04 21.68
C ASP A 31 -31.49 3.11 22.66
N PHE A 32 -32.70 2.92 23.20
CA PHE A 32 -33.23 3.77 24.26
C PHE A 32 -32.29 3.81 25.47
N ALA A 33 -31.78 2.66 25.92
CA ALA A 33 -30.87 2.57 27.06
C ALA A 33 -29.56 3.35 26.81
N LEU A 34 -29.02 3.31 25.58
CA LEU A 34 -27.87 4.13 25.19
C LEU A 34 -28.19 5.62 25.22
N ASN A 35 -29.29 6.03 24.59
CA ASN A 35 -29.71 7.44 24.54
C ASN A 35 -29.99 8.00 25.93
N TYR A 36 -30.69 7.25 26.77
CA TYR A 36 -30.94 7.62 28.16
C TYR A 36 -29.62 7.68 28.95
N GLY A 37 -28.74 6.70 28.75
CA GLY A 37 -27.43 6.63 29.37
C GLY A 37 -26.58 7.88 29.13
N LEU A 38 -26.57 8.39 27.90
CA LEU A 38 -25.86 9.62 27.53
C LEU A 38 -26.27 10.85 28.34
N ILE A 39 -27.58 10.96 28.58
CA ILE A 39 -28.18 12.16 29.18
C ILE A 39 -28.14 12.08 30.70
N ALA A 40 -28.39 10.90 31.26
CA ALA A 40 -28.74 10.75 32.67
C ALA A 40 -27.70 10.01 33.53
N LEU A 41 -26.80 9.21 32.95
CA LEU A 41 -25.92 8.34 33.74
C LEU A 41 -24.51 8.94 33.93
N PRO A 42 -23.88 8.73 35.11
CA PRO A 42 -22.46 8.96 35.31
C PRO A 42 -21.60 8.12 34.35
N ALA A 43 -20.40 8.59 34.01
CA ALA A 43 -19.51 7.93 33.05
C ALA A 43 -19.21 6.45 33.37
N SER A 44 -19.04 6.11 34.66
CA SER A 44 -18.81 4.73 35.09
C SER A 44 -20.02 3.81 34.84
N GLN A 45 -21.24 4.30 35.07
CA GLN A 45 -22.47 3.55 34.81
C GLN A 45 -22.73 3.44 33.30
N LEU A 46 -22.50 4.51 32.54
CA LEU A 46 -22.59 4.50 31.09
C LEU A 46 -21.62 3.47 30.47
N ASN A 47 -20.38 3.41 30.96
CA ASN A 47 -19.42 2.41 30.53
C ASN A 47 -19.91 0.98 30.82
N ALA A 48 -20.58 0.76 31.96
CA ALA A 48 -21.17 -0.54 32.29
C ALA A 48 -22.31 -0.92 31.31
N VAL A 49 -23.17 0.03 30.95
CA VAL A 49 -24.24 -0.16 29.95
C VAL A 49 -23.63 -0.50 28.59
N ILE A 50 -22.62 0.24 28.13
CA ILE A 50 -21.90 -0.03 26.88
C ILE A 50 -21.25 -1.41 26.89
N GLY A 51 -20.62 -1.79 28.01
CA GLY A 51 -20.04 -3.12 28.19
C GLY A 51 -21.07 -4.23 28.05
N ASN A 52 -22.24 -4.08 28.68
CA ASN A 52 -23.32 -5.04 28.54
C ASN A 52 -23.84 -5.15 27.11
N ILE A 53 -24.00 -4.02 26.41
CA ILE A 53 -24.48 -4.00 25.02
C ILE A 53 -23.46 -4.63 24.08
N THR A 54 -22.18 -4.27 24.18
CA THR A 54 -21.12 -4.84 23.33
C THR A 54 -20.95 -6.35 23.57
N ASN A 55 -21.00 -6.80 24.82
CA ASN A 55 -20.98 -8.23 25.15
C ASN A 55 -22.21 -8.96 24.63
N PHE A 56 -23.40 -8.36 24.77
CA PHE A 56 -24.63 -8.90 24.19
C PHE A 56 -24.47 -9.06 22.69
N LEU A 57 -24.13 -8.00 21.94
CA LEU A 57 -23.91 -8.04 20.50
C LEU A 57 -22.90 -9.12 20.09
N SER A 58 -21.76 -9.20 20.77
CA SER A 58 -20.75 -10.23 20.51
C SER A 58 -21.29 -11.65 20.74
N SER A 59 -22.14 -11.87 21.75
CA SER A 59 -22.69 -13.20 22.03
C SER A 59 -23.59 -13.73 20.91
N LEU A 60 -24.22 -12.84 20.14
CA LEU A 60 -25.10 -13.17 19.01
C LEU A 60 -24.35 -13.71 17.79
N THR A 61 -23.02 -13.67 17.84
CA THR A 61 -22.15 -14.12 16.76
C THR A 61 -21.50 -15.48 17.03
N ILE A 62 -21.83 -16.09 18.17
CA ILE A 62 -21.31 -17.38 18.63
C ILE A 62 -22.38 -18.46 18.34
N PRO A 63 -22.01 -19.61 17.73
CA PRO A 63 -22.94 -20.73 17.57
C PRO A 63 -23.61 -21.14 18.91
N PRO A 64 -24.91 -21.50 18.91
CA PRO A 64 -25.76 -21.80 17.75
C PRO A 64 -26.41 -20.57 17.07
N PHE A 65 -26.09 -19.34 17.48
CA PHE A 65 -26.70 -18.14 16.92
C PHE A 65 -26.13 -17.84 15.54
N SER A 66 -26.93 -18.07 14.50
CA SER A 66 -26.72 -17.46 13.18
C SER A 66 -27.36 -16.07 13.19
N PRO A 67 -26.61 -14.97 12.95
CA PRO A 67 -27.19 -13.63 12.97
C PRO A 67 -28.36 -13.48 11.99
N ILE A 68 -28.32 -14.18 10.86
CA ILE A 68 -29.39 -14.16 9.84
C ILE A 68 -30.64 -14.86 10.38
N GLU A 69 -30.46 -16.05 10.97
CA GLU A 69 -31.57 -16.81 11.52
C GLU A 69 -32.18 -16.10 12.72
N MET A 70 -31.40 -15.38 13.51
CA MET A 70 -31.93 -14.71 14.70
C MET A 70 -32.53 -13.35 14.39
N MET A 71 -31.85 -12.52 13.58
CA MET A 71 -32.21 -11.11 13.38
C MET A 71 -33.18 -10.91 12.21
N GLY A 72 -33.29 -11.89 11.30
CA GLY A 72 -34.18 -11.81 10.15
C GLY A 72 -33.97 -10.52 9.35
N ASP A 73 -35.07 -9.80 9.09
CA ASP A 73 -35.07 -8.55 8.33
C ASP A 73 -34.46 -7.36 9.11
N ASP A 74 -34.31 -7.46 10.44
CA ASP A 74 -33.83 -6.37 11.31
C ASP A 74 -32.37 -6.54 11.76
N PHE A 75 -31.57 -7.24 10.96
CA PHE A 75 -30.11 -7.24 11.10
C PHE A 75 -29.51 -5.83 10.95
N GLU A 76 -30.13 -4.96 10.13
CA GLU A 76 -29.66 -3.58 9.97
C GLU A 76 -29.75 -2.80 11.30
N GLY A 77 -30.80 -2.99 12.11
CA GLY A 77 -30.93 -2.35 13.41
C GLY A 77 -29.80 -2.75 14.37
N ALA A 78 -29.39 -4.01 14.35
CA ALA A 78 -28.26 -4.51 15.14
C ALA A 78 -26.93 -3.87 14.70
N VAL A 79 -26.71 -3.75 13.39
CA VAL A 79 -25.53 -3.11 12.83
C VAL A 79 -25.52 -1.62 13.14
N ASP A 80 -26.65 -0.92 13.03
CA ASP A 80 -26.76 0.51 13.36
C ASP A 80 -26.45 0.75 14.84
N LEU A 81 -27.04 -0.04 15.74
CA LEU A 81 -26.73 0.01 17.17
C LEU A 81 -25.23 -0.19 17.43
N ALA A 82 -24.62 -1.20 16.79
CA ALA A 82 -23.19 -1.48 16.92
C ALA A 82 -22.31 -0.33 16.37
N LEU A 83 -22.69 0.27 15.23
CA LEU A 83 -22.00 1.42 14.66
C LEU A 83 -22.13 2.68 15.52
N ARG A 84 -23.26 2.89 16.19
CA ARG A 84 -23.45 4.00 17.15
C ARG A 84 -22.59 3.83 18.39
N VAL A 85 -22.56 2.63 18.97
CA VAL A 85 -21.63 2.31 20.06
C VAL A 85 -20.18 2.50 19.61
N TRP A 86 -19.86 2.06 18.39
CA TRP A 86 -18.53 2.24 17.80
C TRP A 86 -18.15 3.70 17.61
N ALA A 87 -19.05 4.53 17.08
CA ALA A 87 -18.82 5.95 16.81
C ALA A 87 -18.33 6.71 18.04
N GLY A 88 -18.56 6.18 19.24
CA GLY A 88 -17.99 6.71 20.45
C GLY A 88 -18.59 8.07 20.81
N GLU A 89 -19.84 8.32 20.40
CA GLU A 89 -20.67 9.43 20.93
C GLU A 89 -20.65 9.46 22.47
N PHE A 90 -20.28 8.34 23.08
CA PHE A 90 -20.28 8.07 24.51
C PHE A 90 -18.91 8.19 25.20
N HIS A 91 -17.79 8.20 24.47
CA HIS A 91 -16.46 8.07 25.09
C HIS A 91 -15.77 9.41 25.39
N ARG A 92 -16.37 10.56 25.05
CA ARG A 92 -15.86 11.93 25.38
C ARG A 92 -14.36 12.14 25.06
N GLY A 93 -13.84 11.46 24.03
CA GLY A 93 -12.43 11.52 23.63
C GLY A 93 -11.49 10.53 24.33
N GLU A 94 -11.99 9.71 25.26
CA GLU A 94 -11.26 8.60 25.87
C GLU A 94 -11.26 7.35 24.96
N ALA A 95 -10.25 6.49 25.15
CA ALA A 95 -10.24 5.18 24.52
C ALA A 95 -11.38 4.32 25.09
N MET A 96 -12.10 3.62 24.22
CA MET A 96 -13.03 2.59 24.65
C MET A 96 -12.25 1.52 25.42
N PRO A 97 -12.73 1.03 26.59
CA PRO A 97 -12.09 -0.08 27.29
C PRO A 97 -11.84 -1.27 26.36
N TYR A 98 -10.70 -1.95 26.53
CA TYR A 98 -10.25 -2.98 25.59
C TYR A 98 -11.25 -4.12 25.44
N GLU A 99 -11.91 -4.50 26.53
CA GLU A 99 -12.93 -5.54 26.57
C GLU A 99 -14.13 -5.18 25.68
N HIS A 100 -14.59 -3.93 25.75
CA HIS A 100 -15.72 -3.46 24.94
C HIS A 100 -15.34 -3.34 23.47
N PHE A 101 -14.12 -2.82 23.22
CA PHE A 101 -13.55 -2.73 21.88
C PHE A 101 -13.45 -4.12 21.25
N TYR A 102 -12.93 -5.09 21.99
CA TYR A 102 -12.78 -6.47 21.54
C TYR A 102 -14.12 -7.06 21.15
N SER A 103 -15.12 -6.99 22.02
CA SER A 103 -16.46 -7.54 21.78
C SER A 103 -17.10 -6.93 20.53
N LEU A 104 -16.94 -5.62 20.33
CA LEU A 104 -17.52 -4.92 19.19
C LEU A 104 -16.78 -5.21 17.87
N VAL A 105 -15.45 -5.24 17.87
CA VAL A 105 -14.69 -5.62 16.68
C VAL A 105 -14.87 -7.10 16.34
N PHE A 106 -15.03 -7.96 17.35
CA PHE A 106 -15.36 -9.36 17.15
C PHE A 106 -16.71 -9.49 16.44
N PHE A 107 -17.73 -8.75 16.89
CA PHE A 107 -19.03 -8.66 16.23
C PHE A 107 -18.88 -8.26 14.75
N PHE A 108 -18.14 -7.18 14.45
CA PHE A 108 -17.92 -6.75 13.06
C PHE A 108 -17.18 -7.81 12.23
N CYS A 109 -16.09 -8.37 12.77
CA CYS A 109 -15.29 -9.36 12.06
C CYS A 109 -16.10 -10.62 11.75
N ARG A 110 -16.94 -11.10 12.68
CA ARG A 110 -17.77 -12.28 12.39
C ARG A 110 -18.74 -12.00 11.25
N ASN A 111 -19.46 -10.89 11.32
CA ASN A 111 -20.45 -10.53 10.30
C ASN A 111 -19.80 -10.26 8.93
N LEU A 112 -18.55 -9.80 8.88
CA LEU A 112 -17.82 -9.65 7.61
C LEU A 112 -17.24 -10.98 7.07
N CYS A 113 -17.14 -12.03 7.89
CA CYS A 113 -16.67 -13.35 7.43
C CYS A 113 -17.76 -14.19 6.76
N GLU A 114 -19.03 -13.93 7.09
CA GLU A 114 -20.19 -14.66 6.56
C GLU A 114 -20.78 -13.88 5.37
N LYS A 115 -20.92 -14.53 4.21
CA LYS A 115 -21.23 -13.85 2.95
C LYS A 115 -22.50 -13.00 3.00
N ASP A 116 -23.57 -13.52 3.60
CA ASP A 116 -24.88 -12.88 3.60
C ASP A 116 -24.91 -11.70 4.58
N THR A 117 -24.38 -11.86 5.80
CA THR A 117 -24.26 -10.77 6.79
C THR A 117 -23.24 -9.72 6.36
N ALA A 118 -22.19 -10.10 5.63
CA ALA A 118 -21.21 -9.17 5.11
C ALA A 118 -21.83 -8.19 4.11
N ALA A 119 -22.71 -8.67 3.22
CA ALA A 119 -23.41 -7.81 2.27
C ALA A 119 -24.30 -6.79 2.99
N MET A 120 -25.04 -7.23 4.02
CA MET A 120 -25.90 -6.34 4.81
C MET A 120 -25.08 -5.33 5.62
N PHE A 121 -24.00 -5.78 6.27
CA PHE A 121 -23.09 -4.91 7.03
C PHE A 121 -22.43 -3.86 6.14
N VAL A 122 -21.98 -4.26 4.94
CA VAL A 122 -21.43 -3.34 3.94
C VAL A 122 -22.51 -2.37 3.45
N GLY A 123 -23.74 -2.82 3.22
CA GLY A 123 -24.87 -1.96 2.87
C GLY A 123 -25.10 -0.87 3.92
N ALA A 124 -25.09 -1.22 5.21
CA ALA A 124 -25.21 -0.26 6.30
C ALA A 124 -24.03 0.73 6.33
N LEU A 125 -22.80 0.26 6.13
CA LEU A 125 -21.60 1.11 6.09
C LEU A 125 -21.52 2.02 4.87
N GLN A 126 -22.17 1.70 3.75
CA GLN A 126 -22.10 2.50 2.53
C GLN A 126 -22.76 3.88 2.66
N ALA A 127 -23.61 4.09 3.65
CA ALA A 127 -24.13 5.41 3.99
C ALA A 127 -22.97 6.36 4.35
N PRO A 128 -22.80 7.50 3.64
CA PRO A 128 -21.62 8.37 3.81
C PRO A 128 -21.36 8.84 5.25
N THR A 129 -22.41 9.11 6.03
CA THR A 129 -22.31 9.52 7.44
C THR A 129 -21.79 8.38 8.33
N ARG A 130 -22.33 7.16 8.15
CA ARG A 130 -21.90 5.96 8.88
C ARG A 130 -20.46 5.59 8.53
N ALA A 131 -20.08 5.60 7.25
CA ALA A 131 -18.71 5.36 6.82
C ALA A 131 -17.74 6.37 7.45
N SER A 132 -18.05 7.67 7.37
CA SER A 132 -17.24 8.74 7.94
C SER A 132 -16.99 8.50 9.42
N SER A 133 -18.07 8.37 10.19
CA SER A 133 -18.04 8.15 11.63
C SER A 133 -17.23 6.90 11.99
N PHE A 134 -17.48 5.78 11.30
CA PHE A 134 -16.79 4.53 11.56
C PHE A 134 -15.27 4.63 11.43
N PHE A 135 -14.77 5.19 10.33
CA PHE A 135 -13.32 5.30 10.10
C PHE A 135 -12.66 6.44 10.88
N GLU A 136 -13.40 7.50 11.22
CA GLU A 136 -12.94 8.53 12.15
C GLU A 136 -12.72 7.92 13.54
N THR A 137 -13.68 7.14 14.03
CA THR A 137 -13.53 6.50 15.34
C THR A 137 -12.48 5.41 15.34
N CYS A 138 -12.28 4.68 14.23
CA CYS A 138 -11.11 3.81 14.08
C CYS A 138 -9.80 4.58 14.34
N ALA A 139 -9.63 5.74 13.70
CA ALA A 139 -8.43 6.56 13.86
C ALA A 139 -8.29 7.12 15.28
N ALA A 140 -9.39 7.59 15.86
CA ALA A 140 -9.44 8.16 17.21
C ALA A 140 -9.09 7.11 18.27
N GLN A 141 -9.66 5.90 18.20
CA GLN A 141 -9.37 4.81 19.13
C GLN A 141 -7.89 4.43 19.11
N ILE A 142 -7.32 4.19 17.92
CA ILE A 142 -5.88 3.88 17.81
C ILE A 142 -5.03 5.00 18.42
N THR A 143 -5.38 6.26 18.14
CA THR A 143 -4.68 7.42 18.69
C THR A 143 -4.73 7.45 20.21
N ALA A 144 -5.92 7.22 20.79
CA ALA A 144 -6.11 7.20 22.23
C ALA A 144 -5.29 6.09 22.90
N TYR A 145 -5.33 4.86 22.38
CA TYR A 145 -4.51 3.74 22.88
C TYR A 145 -3.01 4.02 22.81
N ARG A 146 -2.54 4.60 21.70
CA ARG A 146 -1.13 5.00 21.55
C ARG A 146 -0.75 6.08 22.56
N ASN A 147 -1.59 7.08 22.77
CA ASN A 147 -1.31 8.14 23.74
C ASN A 147 -1.23 7.59 25.18
N THR A 148 -2.08 6.63 25.53
CA THR A 148 -2.00 5.91 26.82
C THR A 148 -0.68 5.17 26.97
N LEU A 149 -0.15 4.55 25.90
CA LEU A 149 1.15 3.88 25.93
C LEU A 149 2.29 4.88 26.19
N SER A 150 2.26 6.06 25.56
CA SER A 150 3.27 7.09 25.75
C SER A 150 3.24 7.71 27.16
N ALA A 151 2.10 7.67 27.85
CA ALA A 151 1.91 8.25 29.18
C ALA A 151 2.13 7.27 30.34
N SER A 152 2.15 5.95 30.08
CA SER A 152 2.18 4.94 31.13
C SER A 152 3.59 4.43 31.44
N ASP A 153 3.96 4.42 32.73
CA ASP A 153 5.16 3.72 33.21
C ASP A 153 5.05 2.19 33.07
N ASN A 154 3.83 1.64 32.94
CA ASN A 154 3.57 0.21 32.79
C ASN A 154 3.54 -0.21 31.31
N SER A 155 4.67 -0.01 30.63
CA SER A 155 4.80 -0.13 29.18
C SER A 155 4.40 -1.49 28.61
N THR A 156 4.53 -2.59 29.37
CA THR A 156 4.29 -3.94 28.85
C THR A 156 2.80 -4.26 28.69
N LYS A 157 1.97 -4.02 29.73
CA LYS A 157 0.53 -4.29 29.64
C LYS A 157 -0.14 -3.42 28.59
N VAL A 158 0.22 -2.12 28.56
CA VAL A 158 -0.35 -1.19 27.59
C VAL A 158 0.11 -1.51 26.17
N ALA A 159 1.37 -1.93 25.97
CA ALA A 159 1.86 -2.38 24.66
C ALA A 159 1.10 -3.63 24.18
N GLN A 160 0.80 -4.57 25.08
CA GLN A 160 0.00 -5.76 24.73
C GLN A 160 -1.42 -5.38 24.32
N SER A 161 -2.07 -4.46 25.04
CA SER A 161 -3.39 -3.95 24.66
C SER A 161 -3.35 -3.25 23.31
N LEU A 162 -2.36 -2.38 23.05
CA LEU A 162 -2.19 -1.71 21.76
C LEU A 162 -1.93 -2.71 20.62
N ALA A 163 -1.11 -3.75 20.86
CA ALA A 163 -0.87 -4.81 19.90
C ALA A 163 -2.17 -5.56 19.57
N ASN A 164 -2.97 -5.91 20.57
CA ASN A 164 -4.25 -6.57 20.36
C ASN A 164 -5.23 -5.67 19.58
N VAL A 165 -5.32 -4.38 19.92
CA VAL A 165 -6.13 -3.39 19.20
C VAL A 165 -5.70 -3.31 17.73
N CYS A 166 -4.39 -3.23 17.48
CA CYS A 166 -3.85 -3.20 16.13
C CYS A 166 -4.17 -4.51 15.38
N ASN A 167 -4.03 -5.69 16.01
CA ASN A 167 -4.38 -6.97 15.40
C ASN A 167 -5.83 -7.00 14.90
N TRP A 168 -6.76 -6.60 15.76
CA TRP A 168 -8.18 -6.56 15.45
C TRP A 168 -8.50 -5.53 14.38
N HIS A 169 -7.85 -4.37 14.40
CA HIS A 169 -7.98 -3.37 13.32
C HIS A 169 -7.44 -3.86 11.98
N THR A 170 -6.27 -4.49 11.94
CA THR A 170 -5.71 -5.02 10.68
C THR A 170 -6.65 -6.08 10.10
N ARG A 171 -7.18 -6.97 10.96
CA ARG A 171 -8.18 -7.97 10.56
C ARG A 171 -9.47 -7.34 10.05
N LEU A 172 -10.01 -6.35 10.77
CA LEU A 172 -11.22 -5.63 10.40
C LEU A 172 -11.05 -4.90 9.05
N LEU A 173 -9.94 -4.19 8.86
CA LEU A 173 -9.64 -3.52 7.59
C LEU A 173 -9.47 -4.52 6.44
N ALA A 174 -8.85 -5.67 6.69
CA ALA A 174 -8.74 -6.72 5.69
C ALA A 174 -10.11 -7.28 5.29
N LEU A 175 -10.95 -7.62 6.26
CA LEU A 175 -12.30 -8.14 6.03
C LEU A 175 -13.21 -7.11 5.34
N ILE A 176 -13.19 -5.85 5.77
CA ILE A 176 -13.93 -4.78 5.09
C ILE A 176 -13.41 -4.62 3.66
N SER A 177 -12.09 -4.64 3.44
CA SER A 177 -11.52 -4.53 2.09
C SER A 177 -11.91 -5.71 1.19
N ASP A 178 -12.05 -6.90 1.74
CA ASP A 178 -12.39 -8.10 0.97
C ASP A 178 -13.89 -8.11 0.57
N ASN A 179 -14.74 -7.37 1.30
CA ASN A 179 -16.19 -7.27 1.05
C ASN A 179 -16.66 -5.92 0.46
N TRP A 180 -15.89 -4.83 0.62
CA TRP A 180 -16.26 -3.48 0.21
C TRP A 180 -15.05 -2.69 -0.31
N ASP A 181 -14.90 -2.66 -1.63
CA ASP A 181 -13.78 -1.97 -2.27
C ASP A 181 -13.74 -0.47 -1.98
N GLY A 182 -14.92 0.16 -1.89
CA GLY A 182 -15.08 1.58 -1.63
C GLY A 182 -14.60 2.01 -0.23
N ALA A 183 -14.42 1.07 0.70
CA ALA A 183 -13.96 1.34 2.07
C ALA A 183 -12.63 2.07 2.11
N TRP A 184 -11.70 1.75 1.19
CA TRP A 184 -10.37 2.37 1.19
C TRP A 184 -10.40 3.88 0.96
N ARG A 185 -11.39 4.38 0.21
CA ARG A 185 -11.59 5.83 0.08
C ARG A 185 -11.81 6.47 1.44
N TRP A 186 -12.58 5.83 2.31
CA TRP A 186 -12.88 6.30 3.66
C TRP A 186 -11.71 6.10 4.62
N VAL A 187 -11.07 4.92 4.60
CA VAL A 187 -9.85 4.63 5.39
C VAL A 187 -8.77 5.69 5.14
N ILE A 188 -8.56 6.06 3.88
CA ILE A 188 -7.59 7.09 3.48
C ILE A 188 -8.14 8.48 3.85
N LYS A 189 -9.39 8.82 3.51
CA LYS A 189 -9.97 10.13 3.82
C LYS A 189 -9.90 10.48 5.31
N HIS A 190 -10.19 9.52 6.19
CA HIS A 190 -10.25 9.71 7.64
C HIS A 190 -8.97 9.29 8.37
N LYS A 191 -7.86 9.07 7.65
CA LYS A 191 -6.53 8.82 8.25
C LYS A 191 -6.46 7.60 9.17
N ALA A 192 -7.42 6.67 9.12
CA ALA A 192 -7.40 5.45 9.93
C ALA A 192 -6.12 4.64 9.71
N LEU A 193 -5.70 4.46 8.46
CA LEU A 193 -4.44 3.77 8.14
C LEU A 193 -3.19 4.52 8.62
N LEU A 194 -3.24 5.86 8.66
CA LEU A 194 -2.12 6.68 9.12
C LEU A 194 -1.90 6.51 10.62
N GLU A 195 -2.97 6.60 11.42
CA GLU A 195 -2.86 6.41 12.87
C GLU A 195 -2.52 4.96 13.22
N HIS A 196 -3.03 3.99 12.44
CA HIS A 196 -2.64 2.59 12.56
C HIS A 196 -1.14 2.37 12.30
N ALA A 197 -0.60 2.96 11.24
CA ALA A 197 0.84 2.92 10.93
C ALA A 197 1.69 3.51 12.07
N LYS A 198 1.27 4.63 12.64
CA LYS A 198 1.96 5.25 13.80
C LYS A 198 1.94 4.36 15.04
N ALA A 199 0.82 3.70 15.31
CA ALA A 199 0.72 2.74 16.42
C ALA A 199 1.66 1.54 16.22
N LEU A 200 1.72 0.99 15.00
CA LEU A 200 2.67 -0.07 14.67
C LEU A 200 4.12 0.41 14.81
N GLN A 201 4.45 1.64 14.41
CA GLN A 201 5.77 2.22 14.63
C GLN A 201 6.12 2.32 16.12
N THR A 202 5.16 2.70 16.96
CA THR A 202 5.35 2.77 18.42
C THR A 202 5.64 1.38 19.00
N LEU A 203 4.93 0.35 18.53
CA LEU A 203 5.16 -1.04 18.94
C LEU A 203 6.51 -1.57 18.46
N VAL A 204 6.92 -1.27 17.22
CA VAL A 204 8.23 -1.64 16.69
C VAL A 204 9.38 -1.03 17.49
N ALA A 205 9.21 0.20 18.00
CA ALA A 205 10.20 0.85 18.85
C ALA A 205 10.27 0.28 20.27
N SER A 206 9.28 -0.53 20.68
CA SER A 206 9.27 -1.18 21.98
C SER A 206 10.27 -2.35 22.01
N PRO A 207 11.10 -2.49 23.06
CA PRO A 207 12.06 -3.60 23.20
C PRO A 207 11.41 -4.97 23.44
N THR A 208 10.10 -5.09 23.27
CA THR A 208 9.34 -6.33 23.50
C THR A 208 9.35 -7.23 22.27
N ALA A 209 8.95 -8.49 22.42
CA ALA A 209 8.80 -9.47 21.33
C ALA A 209 7.73 -9.11 20.26
N THR A 210 7.31 -7.85 20.21
CA THR A 210 6.22 -7.36 19.35
C THR A 210 6.72 -6.83 18.00
N SER A 211 8.03 -6.62 17.81
CA SER A 211 8.57 -6.06 16.56
C SER A 211 8.32 -6.97 15.35
N HIS A 212 8.56 -8.28 15.46
CA HIS A 212 8.25 -9.23 14.38
C HIS A 212 6.76 -9.25 14.03
N TRP A 213 5.91 -9.27 15.05
CA TRP A 213 4.46 -9.25 14.87
C TRP A 213 4.00 -7.95 14.18
N ALA A 214 4.51 -6.80 14.63
CA ALA A 214 4.17 -5.50 14.06
C ALA A 214 4.66 -5.38 12.60
N LEU A 215 5.86 -5.87 12.29
CA LEU A 215 6.37 -5.97 10.91
C LEU A 215 5.47 -6.86 10.04
N THR A 216 4.98 -7.97 10.59
CA THR A 216 4.03 -8.85 9.89
C THR A 216 2.73 -8.09 9.59
N GLN A 217 2.21 -7.30 10.53
CA GLN A 217 1.02 -6.47 10.28
C GLN A 217 1.28 -5.40 9.21
N ILE A 218 2.44 -4.74 9.23
CA ILE A 218 2.87 -3.81 8.16
C ILE A 218 2.88 -4.55 6.81
N GLY A 219 3.43 -5.76 6.78
CA GLY A 219 3.45 -6.59 5.58
C GLY A 219 2.06 -6.97 5.09
N LEU A 220 1.11 -7.26 5.98
CA LEU A 220 -0.29 -7.49 5.61
C LEU A 220 -0.94 -6.23 5.01
N LEU A 221 -0.67 -5.04 5.58
CA LEU A 221 -1.19 -3.78 5.06
C LEU A 221 -0.60 -3.41 3.70
N VAL A 222 0.70 -3.67 3.50
CA VAL A 222 1.38 -3.49 2.20
C VAL A 222 0.90 -4.53 1.19
N GLY A 223 0.77 -5.80 1.58
CA GLY A 223 0.33 -6.89 0.72
C GLY A 223 -1.14 -6.77 0.30
N LYS A 224 -2.02 -6.37 1.22
CA LYS A 224 -3.43 -6.04 0.92
C LYS A 224 -3.57 -4.68 0.21
N ALA A 225 -2.49 -3.93 0.01
CA ALA A 225 -2.50 -2.78 -0.89
C ALA A 225 -2.63 -3.22 -2.36
N ASP A 226 -2.31 -4.48 -2.67
CA ASP A 226 -2.28 -5.04 -4.02
C ASP A 226 -3.68 -5.37 -4.59
N CYS A 227 -4.74 -5.32 -3.78
CA CYS A 227 -6.07 -5.76 -4.24
C CYS A 227 -6.66 -4.87 -5.32
N ARG A 228 -6.37 -3.56 -5.30
CA ARG A 228 -6.89 -2.57 -6.25
C ARG A 228 -5.98 -1.35 -6.32
N PRO A 229 -5.39 -1.04 -7.49
CA PRO A 229 -4.28 -0.12 -7.43
C PRO A 229 -4.74 1.35 -7.33
N GLU A 230 -6.03 1.69 -7.52
CA GLU A 230 -6.60 3.06 -7.34
C GLU A 230 -6.38 3.64 -5.94
N HIS A 231 -6.20 2.76 -4.95
CA HIS A 231 -5.99 3.12 -3.56
C HIS A 231 -4.55 2.86 -3.10
N LEU A 232 -3.76 2.10 -3.87
CA LEU A 232 -2.40 1.70 -3.53
C LEU A 232 -1.53 2.90 -3.16
N LEU A 233 -1.46 3.92 -4.02
CA LEU A 233 -0.63 5.10 -3.74
C LEU A 233 -1.10 5.85 -2.48
N GLY A 234 -2.42 5.99 -2.28
CA GLY A 234 -2.98 6.60 -1.08
C GLY A 234 -2.64 5.81 0.20
N LYS A 235 -2.67 4.48 0.14
CA LYS A 235 -2.24 3.59 1.22
C LYS A 235 -0.76 3.80 1.54
N LEU A 236 0.10 3.71 0.53
CA LEU A 236 1.54 3.90 0.68
C LEU A 236 1.88 5.28 1.26
N LEU A 237 1.19 6.33 0.84
CA LEU A 237 1.34 7.66 1.42
C LEU A 237 1.00 7.70 2.90
N HIS A 238 -0.08 7.03 3.32
CA HIS A 238 -0.46 6.94 4.72
C HIS A 238 0.55 6.14 5.55
N LEU A 239 1.04 5.02 5.00
CA LEU A 239 2.08 4.21 5.64
C LEU A 239 3.37 5.02 5.82
N ALA A 240 3.82 5.73 4.77
CA ALA A 240 5.02 6.57 4.84
C ALA A 240 4.86 7.74 5.84
N ARG A 241 3.72 8.44 5.80
CA ARG A 241 3.41 9.53 6.77
C ARG A 241 3.21 9.02 8.20
N GLY A 242 2.94 7.73 8.37
CA GLY A 242 2.80 7.07 9.66
C GLY A 242 4.10 6.48 10.17
N ASP A 243 5.23 6.94 9.65
CA ASP A 243 6.57 6.61 10.12
C ASP A 243 6.96 5.12 10.04
N ILE A 244 6.35 4.38 9.10
CA ILE A 244 6.76 3.00 8.83
C ILE A 244 8.19 2.92 8.30
N ILE A 245 8.67 3.88 7.49
CA ILE A 245 10.05 3.82 6.99
C ILE A 245 11.08 3.94 8.13
N PRO A 246 10.94 4.92 9.06
CA PRO A 246 11.69 4.91 10.31
C PRO A 246 11.60 3.61 11.12
N ALA A 247 10.39 3.02 11.23
CA ALA A 247 10.21 1.75 11.94
C ALA A 247 11.04 0.62 11.30
N LEU A 248 10.99 0.50 9.97
CA LEU A 248 11.77 -0.49 9.22
C LEU A 248 13.29 -0.27 9.39
N TYR A 249 13.75 0.99 9.37
CA TYR A 249 15.15 1.31 9.66
C TYR A 249 15.55 0.94 11.09
N GLY A 250 14.71 1.26 12.08
CA GLY A 250 14.92 0.88 13.48
C GLY A 250 15.11 -0.63 13.62
N CYS A 251 14.24 -1.42 12.99
CA CYS A 251 14.36 -2.88 12.95
C CYS A 251 15.69 -3.36 12.34
N LEU A 252 16.05 -2.84 11.17
CA LEU A 252 17.31 -3.22 10.50
C LEU A 252 18.56 -2.88 11.33
N LYS A 253 18.48 -1.88 12.21
CA LYS A 253 19.58 -1.49 13.10
C LYS A 253 19.61 -2.32 14.38
N ALA A 254 18.44 -2.68 14.91
CA ALA A 254 18.29 -3.33 16.21
C ALA A 254 18.46 -4.85 16.16
N HIS A 255 18.19 -5.49 15.02
CA HIS A 255 18.17 -6.94 14.88
C HIS A 255 19.33 -7.48 14.03
N ASP A 256 19.75 -8.71 14.34
CA ASP A 256 20.76 -9.45 13.57
C ASP A 256 20.29 -9.75 12.14
N GLU A 257 21.19 -9.77 11.16
CA GLU A 257 20.84 -10.00 9.75
C GLU A 257 20.16 -11.35 9.49
N ARG A 258 20.33 -12.33 10.39
CA ARG A 258 19.71 -13.66 10.31
C ARG A 258 18.33 -13.72 10.97
N SER A 259 17.89 -12.65 11.63
CA SER A 259 16.61 -12.62 12.33
C SER A 259 15.44 -12.50 11.35
N ALA A 260 14.27 -13.00 11.75
CA ALA A 260 13.05 -12.90 10.95
C ALA A 260 12.57 -11.44 10.81
N GLU A 261 12.79 -10.61 11.82
CA GLU A 261 12.52 -9.16 11.82
C GLU A 261 13.35 -8.44 10.76
N PHE A 262 14.65 -8.69 10.72
CA PHE A 262 15.53 -8.08 9.73
C PHE A 262 15.12 -8.49 8.31
N ALA A 263 14.91 -9.78 8.07
CA ALA A 263 14.49 -10.29 6.77
C ALA A 263 13.14 -9.70 6.31
N THR A 264 12.18 -9.59 7.23
CA THR A 264 10.87 -8.99 6.97
C THR A 264 10.99 -7.49 6.66
N ALA A 265 11.73 -6.74 7.47
CA ALA A 265 11.94 -5.31 7.28
C ALA A 265 12.66 -5.01 5.95
N GLN A 266 13.67 -5.81 5.60
CA GLN A 266 14.38 -5.70 4.33
C GLN A 266 13.46 -5.99 3.14
N SER A 267 12.60 -7.01 3.26
CA SER A 267 11.63 -7.36 2.21
C SER A 267 10.60 -6.25 1.99
N LEU A 268 10.12 -5.62 3.07
CA LEU A 268 9.19 -4.49 2.99
C LEU A 268 9.85 -3.25 2.38
N LEU A 269 11.08 -2.90 2.79
CA LEU A 269 11.82 -1.80 2.20
C LEU A 269 12.07 -2.02 0.70
N LYS A 270 12.32 -3.26 0.30
CA LYS A 270 12.40 -3.62 -1.11
C LYS A 270 11.09 -3.30 -1.81
N VAL A 271 9.95 -3.81 -1.36
CA VAL A 271 8.64 -3.49 -1.96
C VAL A 271 8.39 -1.98 -2.02
N LEU A 272 8.64 -1.25 -0.94
CA LEU A 272 8.42 0.21 -0.86
C LEU A 272 9.36 1.01 -1.76
N SER A 273 10.59 0.54 -1.99
CA SER A 273 11.56 1.18 -2.89
C SER A 273 11.03 1.31 -4.32
N ALA A 274 10.23 0.34 -4.78
CA ALA A 274 9.62 0.38 -6.12
C ALA A 274 8.69 1.60 -6.30
N TYR A 275 8.25 2.20 -5.20
CA TYR A 275 7.35 3.37 -5.20
C TYR A 275 8.07 4.70 -4.93
N LEU A 276 9.39 4.72 -4.72
CA LEU A 276 10.16 5.97 -4.59
C LEU A 276 10.14 6.88 -5.83
N PRO A 277 9.94 6.38 -7.06
CA PRO A 277 9.76 7.28 -8.22
C PRO A 277 8.49 8.13 -8.15
N TYR A 278 7.52 7.77 -7.30
CA TYR A 278 6.31 8.56 -7.12
C TYR A 278 6.60 9.76 -6.23
N GLN A 279 6.51 10.96 -6.81
CA GLN A 279 6.79 12.23 -6.13
C GLN A 279 6.14 12.32 -4.74
N ALA A 280 4.82 12.12 -4.66
CA ALA A 280 4.11 12.25 -3.39
C ALA A 280 4.64 11.27 -2.33
N PHE A 281 4.99 10.04 -2.75
CA PHE A 281 5.53 9.03 -1.85
C PHE A 281 6.95 9.36 -1.42
N ALA A 282 7.84 9.72 -2.35
CA ALA A 282 9.20 10.18 -2.02
C ALA A 282 9.20 11.38 -1.05
N GLN A 283 8.30 12.34 -1.23
CA GLN A 283 8.12 13.46 -0.30
C GLN A 283 7.67 12.98 1.07
N ALA A 284 6.65 12.11 1.13
CA ALA A 284 6.17 11.56 2.39
C ALA A 284 7.27 10.78 3.13
N VAL A 285 8.03 9.94 2.42
CA VAL A 285 9.18 9.20 2.97
C VAL A 285 10.26 10.15 3.47
N SER A 286 10.61 11.17 2.69
CA SER A 286 11.64 12.14 3.11
C SER A 286 11.20 12.93 4.35
N LEU A 287 9.94 13.38 4.41
CA LEU A 287 9.43 14.10 5.58
C LEU A 287 9.45 13.22 6.83
N SER A 288 9.03 11.96 6.70
CA SER A 288 9.07 10.97 7.77
C SER A 288 10.50 10.74 8.28
N LEU A 289 11.47 10.58 7.38
CA LEU A 289 12.87 10.41 7.76
C LEU A 289 13.50 11.67 8.35
N SER A 290 13.20 12.85 7.82
CA SER A 290 13.68 14.12 8.37
C SER A 290 13.16 14.35 9.79
N SER A 291 11.90 14.00 10.06
CA SER A 291 11.34 14.02 11.42
C SER A 291 12.11 13.09 12.35
N TYR A 292 12.39 11.86 11.91
CA TYR A 292 13.09 10.85 12.70
C TYR A 292 14.57 11.19 12.98
N PHE A 293 15.29 11.78 12.02
CA PHE A 293 16.71 12.14 12.15
C PHE A 293 16.94 13.59 12.61
N SER A 294 16.00 14.17 13.36
CA SER A 294 16.11 15.53 13.94
C SER A 294 16.49 16.61 12.91
N GLY A 295 15.93 16.52 11.70
CA GLY A 295 16.15 17.49 10.63
C GLY A 295 17.44 17.29 9.82
N SER A 296 18.27 16.28 10.12
CA SER A 296 19.41 15.96 9.27
C SER A 296 18.93 15.44 7.90
N PRO A 297 19.30 16.10 6.78
CA PRO A 297 19.00 15.60 5.45
C PRO A 297 19.85 14.36 5.10
N ILE A 298 20.90 14.10 5.87
CA ILE A 298 21.82 12.99 5.66
C ILE A 298 21.34 11.82 6.53
N VAL A 299 20.67 10.89 5.87
CA VAL A 299 20.34 9.59 6.46
C VAL A 299 21.66 8.83 6.71
N PRO A 300 21.92 8.33 7.94
CA PRO A 300 23.15 7.60 8.23
C PRO A 300 23.30 6.38 7.32
N LEU A 301 24.44 6.29 6.61
CA LEU A 301 24.78 5.16 5.74
C LEU A 301 25.65 4.09 6.42
N GLY A 302 25.91 4.21 7.73
CA GLY A 302 26.93 3.46 8.50
C GLY A 302 26.83 1.91 8.44
N ARG A 303 26.81 1.23 9.60
CA ARG A 303 26.59 -0.24 9.64
C ARG A 303 25.13 -0.60 9.35
N CYS A 304 24.60 -0.12 8.23
CA CYS A 304 23.25 -0.43 7.78
C CYS A 304 23.29 -1.53 6.73
N SER A 305 22.21 -2.31 6.66
CA SER A 305 22.03 -3.37 5.67
C SER A 305 22.18 -2.84 4.25
N HIS A 306 22.56 -3.72 3.32
CA HIS A 306 22.60 -3.38 1.89
C HIS A 306 21.24 -2.85 1.40
N GLY A 307 20.13 -3.46 1.85
CA GLY A 307 18.77 -3.02 1.49
C GLY A 307 18.48 -1.57 1.88
N TRP A 308 18.91 -1.12 3.07
CA TRP A 308 18.75 0.27 3.49
C TRP A 308 19.59 1.22 2.63
N LYS A 309 20.85 0.86 2.36
CA LYS A 309 21.74 1.68 1.51
C LYS A 309 21.15 1.88 0.12
N VAL A 310 20.58 0.83 -0.47
CA VAL A 310 19.86 0.91 -1.76
C VAL A 310 18.63 1.81 -1.63
N PHE A 311 17.81 1.64 -0.59
CA PHE A 311 16.63 2.48 -0.36
C PHE A 311 16.99 3.97 -0.28
N VAL A 312 17.99 4.32 0.55
CA VAL A 312 18.45 5.71 0.74
C VAL A 312 19.08 6.27 -0.53
N TYR A 313 19.86 5.47 -1.25
CA TYR A 313 20.42 5.89 -2.55
C TYR A 313 19.31 6.23 -3.54
N LEU A 314 18.28 5.38 -3.66
CA LEU A 314 17.12 5.64 -4.51
C LEU A 314 16.37 6.88 -4.03
N LEU A 315 16.11 7.02 -2.73
CA LEU A 315 15.45 8.19 -2.17
C LEU A 315 16.24 9.48 -2.45
N ALA A 316 17.54 9.52 -2.18
CA ALA A 316 18.41 10.66 -2.43
C ALA A 316 18.49 11.01 -3.92
N ARG A 317 18.24 10.04 -4.80
CA ARG A 317 18.18 10.27 -6.24
C ARG A 317 16.84 10.86 -6.68
N TYR A 318 15.71 10.35 -6.16
CA TYR A 318 14.38 10.83 -6.54
C TYR A 318 13.94 12.07 -5.77
N TYR A 319 14.42 12.27 -4.54
CA TYR A 319 13.98 13.38 -3.70
C TYR A 319 14.38 14.76 -4.25
N PRO A 320 15.62 15.04 -4.69
CA PRO A 320 15.99 16.35 -5.25
C PRO A 320 15.24 16.67 -6.54
N VAL A 321 14.97 15.65 -7.36
CA VAL A 321 14.09 15.74 -8.55
C VAL A 321 12.71 16.26 -8.15
N VAL A 322 12.24 15.78 -7.00
CA VAL A 322 10.88 15.98 -6.49
C VAL A 322 10.73 17.24 -5.64
N ALA A 323 11.78 17.64 -4.92
CA ALA A 323 11.74 18.72 -3.94
C ALA A 323 12.06 20.09 -4.54
N THR A 324 12.85 20.16 -5.62
CA THR A 324 13.38 21.44 -6.09
C THR A 324 12.51 22.17 -7.12
N GLU A 325 11.39 21.59 -7.58
CA GLU A 325 10.64 21.99 -8.79
C GLU A 325 11.52 22.17 -10.07
N ARG A 326 12.84 22.02 -9.95
CA ARG A 326 13.84 22.30 -10.97
C ARG A 326 14.17 21.01 -11.70
N ARG A 327 14.35 21.18 -13.02
CA ARG A 327 14.59 20.16 -14.07
C ARG A 327 15.87 19.31 -13.89
N ALA A 328 16.51 19.28 -12.72
CA ALA A 328 17.97 19.15 -12.63
C ALA A 328 18.56 17.73 -12.58
N TYR A 329 17.80 16.64 -12.48
CA TYR A 329 18.42 15.32 -12.21
C TYR A 329 18.09 14.20 -13.19
N PHE A 330 17.36 14.48 -14.27
CA PHE A 330 17.02 13.48 -15.28
C PHE A 330 18.19 13.10 -16.21
N ALA A 331 19.41 13.57 -15.92
CA ALA A 331 20.56 13.80 -16.80
C ALA A 331 21.02 12.67 -17.75
N PHE A 332 20.47 11.45 -17.73
CA PHE A 332 21.02 10.32 -18.50
C PHE A 332 20.07 9.54 -19.45
N ALA A 333 18.76 9.78 -19.46
CA ALA A 333 17.86 9.07 -20.39
C ALA A 333 17.53 9.92 -21.63
N CYS A 334 17.78 9.37 -22.83
CA CYS A 334 17.29 9.86 -24.12
C CYS A 334 16.33 8.80 -24.67
N ASP A 335 15.14 9.20 -25.12
CA ASP A 335 14.13 8.26 -25.65
C ASP A 335 14.40 7.78 -27.08
N ASN A 336 15.35 8.41 -27.79
CA ASN A 336 15.76 7.97 -29.12
C ASN A 336 16.50 6.61 -29.02
N LEU A 337 15.88 5.57 -29.60
CA LEU A 337 16.39 4.19 -29.55
C LEU A 337 17.65 3.95 -30.39
N ASN A 338 17.94 4.82 -31.36
CA ASN A 338 19.17 4.74 -32.14
C ASN A 338 20.37 5.33 -31.37
N HIS A 339 20.11 6.06 -30.29
CA HIS A 339 21.14 6.67 -29.46
C HIS A 339 21.60 5.73 -28.35
N LEU A 340 22.27 4.63 -28.74
CA LEU A 340 22.65 3.47 -27.90
C LEU A 340 23.60 3.73 -26.72
N SER A 341 24.19 4.93 -26.66
CA SER A 341 25.21 5.23 -25.66
C SER A 341 25.31 6.72 -25.39
N CYS A 342 24.38 7.25 -24.62
CA CYS A 342 24.50 8.59 -24.02
C CYS A 342 25.72 8.71 -23.05
N GLN A 343 26.53 7.64 -22.89
CA GLN A 343 27.79 7.62 -22.15
C GLN A 343 28.97 8.17 -22.96
N ASN A 344 28.88 8.13 -24.29
CA ASN A 344 29.85 8.80 -25.15
C ASN A 344 29.25 10.15 -25.49
N LEU A 345 29.52 11.13 -24.62
CA LEU A 345 29.39 12.57 -24.88
C LEU A 345 29.59 12.80 -26.39
N HIS A 346 28.64 13.43 -27.10
CA HIS A 346 28.94 13.85 -28.47
C HIS A 346 30.26 14.63 -28.38
N PRO A 347 31.29 14.29 -29.18
CA PRO A 347 32.56 14.97 -29.10
C PRO A 347 32.31 16.48 -29.30
N GLY A 348 32.47 17.26 -28.23
CA GLY A 348 32.20 18.71 -28.21
C GLY A 348 30.96 19.18 -27.45
N SER A 349 30.05 18.30 -27.00
CA SER A 349 28.92 18.71 -26.15
C SER A 349 29.18 18.29 -24.70
N SER A 350 29.76 19.17 -23.89
CA SER A 350 29.58 19.06 -22.44
C SER A 350 28.08 19.21 -22.18
N PRO A 351 27.38 18.17 -21.67
CA PRO A 351 25.95 18.25 -21.45
C PRO A 351 25.77 19.21 -20.28
N SER A 352 25.53 20.49 -20.58
CA SER A 352 24.95 21.35 -19.57
C SER A 352 23.61 20.68 -19.19
N PRO A 353 23.33 20.44 -17.90
CA PRO A 353 22.06 19.86 -17.46
C PRO A 353 20.83 20.67 -17.93
N THR A 354 21.04 21.88 -18.45
CA THR A 354 20.03 22.83 -18.91
C THR A 354 19.58 22.64 -20.36
N ALA A 355 20.25 21.83 -21.19
CA ALA A 355 19.97 21.75 -22.64
C ALA A 355 19.06 20.60 -23.10
N ARG A 356 18.38 19.90 -22.19
CA ARG A 356 17.46 18.81 -22.54
C ARG A 356 16.20 19.33 -23.22
N ARG A 357 15.75 18.60 -24.24
CA ARG A 357 14.55 18.94 -25.01
C ARG A 357 13.47 17.90 -24.75
N SER A 358 12.27 18.35 -24.41
CA SER A 358 11.08 17.52 -24.49
C SER A 358 10.34 17.83 -25.78
N CYS A 359 9.61 16.86 -26.31
CA CYS A 359 8.69 17.12 -27.41
C CYS A 359 7.68 18.19 -26.98
N SER A 360 7.53 19.29 -27.72
CA SER A 360 6.63 20.39 -27.34
C SER A 360 5.16 19.99 -27.34
N GLY A 361 4.79 19.03 -28.19
CA GLY A 361 3.43 18.48 -28.30
C GLY A 361 3.06 17.63 -27.09
N CYS A 362 3.60 16.41 -27.00
CA CYS A 362 3.23 15.48 -25.93
C CYS A 362 3.94 15.79 -24.59
N ARG A 363 5.17 16.30 -24.64
CA ARG A 363 6.13 16.40 -23.51
C ARG A 363 6.26 15.11 -22.67
N THR A 364 6.06 13.94 -23.29
CA THR A 364 6.21 12.62 -22.65
C THR A 364 7.54 11.95 -22.96
N VAL A 365 8.28 12.45 -23.95
CA VAL A 365 9.60 11.98 -24.38
C VAL A 365 10.65 13.08 -24.26
N PHE A 366 11.89 12.68 -24.00
CA PHE A 366 13.04 13.53 -23.74
C PHE A 366 14.24 13.17 -24.60
N TYR A 367 14.95 14.19 -25.03
CA TYR A 367 16.10 14.09 -25.90
C TYR A 367 17.28 14.86 -25.32
N CYS A 368 18.47 14.29 -25.46
CA CYS A 368 19.72 14.95 -25.08
C CYS A 368 20.12 16.04 -26.06
N SER A 369 19.60 16.04 -27.29
CA SER A 369 19.95 16.99 -28.36
C SER A 369 18.78 17.21 -29.32
N ARG A 370 18.88 18.23 -30.19
CA ARG A 370 17.90 18.49 -31.25
C ARG A 370 17.96 17.41 -32.34
N GLU A 371 19.15 16.89 -32.57
CA GLU A 371 19.47 15.85 -33.53
C GLU A 371 18.75 14.56 -33.12
N CYS A 372 18.88 14.14 -31.86
CA CYS A 372 18.17 12.98 -31.34
C CYS A 372 16.65 13.16 -31.38
N GLN A 373 16.15 14.38 -31.12
CA GLN A 373 14.72 14.68 -31.27
C GLN A 373 14.24 14.56 -32.71
N ARG A 374 14.98 15.09 -33.68
CA ARG A 374 14.63 15.05 -35.11
C ARG A 374 14.64 13.61 -35.62
N GLU A 375 15.68 12.86 -35.31
CA GLU A 375 15.81 11.46 -35.72
C GLU A 375 14.66 10.61 -35.16
N ASP A 376 14.39 10.68 -33.86
CA ASP A 376 13.30 9.91 -33.26
C ASP A 376 11.92 10.37 -33.76
N TRP A 377 11.77 11.68 -34.06
CA TRP A 377 10.57 12.22 -34.69
C TRP A 377 10.31 11.59 -36.06
N GLU A 378 11.34 11.48 -36.90
CA GLU A 378 11.24 10.90 -38.24
C GLU A 378 11.02 9.38 -38.19
N SER A 379 11.62 8.68 -37.22
CA SER A 379 11.55 7.22 -37.16
C SER A 379 10.34 6.66 -36.43
N LEU A 380 9.92 7.25 -35.29
CA LEU A 380 8.96 6.63 -34.37
C LEU A 380 7.97 7.63 -33.74
N HIS A 381 8.47 8.74 -33.20
CA HIS A 381 7.70 9.59 -32.31
C HIS A 381 6.57 10.36 -33.00
N ARG A 382 6.69 10.67 -34.30
CA ARG A 382 5.62 11.38 -35.04
C ARG A 382 4.29 10.64 -34.97
N SER A 383 4.28 9.31 -35.09
CA SER A 383 3.07 8.49 -34.95
C SER A 383 2.57 8.36 -33.51
N GLU A 384 3.44 8.56 -32.52
CA GLU A 384 3.11 8.43 -31.10
C GLU A 384 2.58 9.72 -30.47
N CYS A 385 3.07 10.86 -30.96
CA CYS A 385 3.00 12.13 -30.24
C CYS A 385 1.56 12.55 -29.93
N ARG A 386 0.62 12.36 -30.85
CA ARG A 386 -0.78 12.75 -30.65
C ARG A 386 -1.41 11.94 -29.51
N SER A 387 -1.33 10.61 -29.57
CA SER A 387 -1.88 9.74 -28.53
C SER A 387 -1.19 9.94 -27.18
N ALA A 388 0.13 10.14 -27.18
CA ALA A 388 0.88 10.45 -25.97
C ALA A 388 0.46 11.79 -25.33
N ALA A 389 0.13 12.79 -26.14
CA ALA A 389 -0.39 14.07 -25.66
C ALA A 389 -1.79 13.92 -25.03
N THR A 390 -2.68 13.15 -25.67
CA THR A 390 -4.02 12.86 -25.14
C THR A 390 -3.96 12.11 -23.80
N GLU A 391 -3.13 11.05 -23.71
CA GLU A 391 -2.94 10.29 -22.46
C GLU A 391 -2.41 11.18 -21.33
N ARG A 392 -1.47 12.07 -21.65
CA ARG A 392 -0.94 13.01 -20.67
C ARG A 392 -2.00 13.97 -20.14
N GLU A 393 -2.83 14.53 -21.01
CA GLU A 393 -3.85 15.47 -20.60
C GLU A 393 -4.92 14.79 -19.73
N ALA A 394 -5.38 13.60 -20.14
CA ALA A 394 -6.29 12.78 -19.33
C ALA A 394 -5.74 12.54 -17.91
N ARG A 395 -4.45 12.22 -17.79
CA ARG A 395 -3.81 12.01 -16.48
C ARG A 395 -3.59 13.29 -15.68
N ARG A 396 -3.30 14.40 -16.35
CA ARG A 396 -3.18 15.71 -15.71
C ARG A 396 -4.51 16.09 -15.04
N GLN A 397 -5.64 15.81 -15.71
CA GLN A 397 -6.97 16.02 -15.16
C GLN A 397 -7.27 15.05 -14.00
N GLY A 398 -6.84 13.79 -14.10
CA GLY A 398 -7.00 12.79 -13.05
C GLY A 398 -6.11 12.95 -11.81
N LYS A 399 -5.18 13.93 -11.78
CA LYS A 399 -4.12 14.06 -10.75
C LYS A 399 -3.26 12.79 -10.57
N GLN A 400 -3.28 11.90 -11.56
CA GLN A 400 -2.50 10.66 -11.60
C GLN A 400 -1.16 10.87 -12.34
N TRP A 401 -0.85 12.11 -12.72
CA TRP A 401 0.33 12.40 -13.53
C TRP A 401 1.63 12.30 -12.73
N PHE A 402 2.52 11.43 -13.19
CA PHE A 402 3.92 11.39 -12.78
C PHE A 402 4.60 12.70 -13.17
N ALA A 403 5.10 13.46 -12.19
CA ALA A 403 5.86 14.65 -12.47
C ALA A 403 7.11 14.30 -13.28
N TRP A 404 7.13 14.75 -14.54
CA TRP A 404 8.25 14.96 -15.46
C TRP A 404 9.37 13.91 -15.51
N GLY A 405 9.80 13.56 -16.72
CA GLY A 405 10.80 12.52 -16.94
C GLY A 405 10.13 11.32 -17.57
N SER A 406 10.74 10.82 -18.64
CA SER A 406 10.21 9.86 -19.58
C SER A 406 9.60 8.62 -18.91
N ARG A 407 8.79 7.90 -19.68
CA ARG A 407 8.60 6.46 -19.50
C ARG A 407 9.93 5.71 -19.30
N GLY A 408 11.00 6.18 -19.94
CA GLY A 408 12.37 5.69 -19.75
C GLY A 408 12.95 5.91 -18.34
N ASP A 409 12.51 6.90 -17.57
CA ASP A 409 12.99 7.16 -16.21
C ASP A 409 12.31 6.25 -15.20
N LEU A 410 11.00 6.04 -15.36
CA LEU A 410 10.25 5.04 -14.61
C LEU A 410 10.75 3.63 -14.93
N ALA A 411 10.99 3.35 -16.21
CA ALA A 411 11.66 2.13 -16.64
C ALA A 411 13.01 2.01 -15.94
N ARG A 412 13.91 2.98 -16.11
CA ARG A 412 15.22 2.96 -15.48
C ARG A 412 15.17 2.77 -13.96
N ALA A 413 14.27 3.45 -13.27
CA ALA A 413 14.10 3.36 -11.82
C ALA A 413 13.74 1.94 -11.36
N VAL A 414 12.71 1.40 -11.98
CA VAL A 414 12.26 0.02 -11.81
C VAL A 414 13.38 -0.97 -12.08
N LEU A 415 14.22 -0.71 -13.09
CA LEU A 415 15.28 -1.62 -13.52
C LEU A 415 16.50 -1.51 -12.64
N GLU A 416 16.89 -0.32 -12.19
CA GLU A 416 17.95 -0.14 -11.19
C GLU A 416 17.55 -0.87 -9.90
N PHE A 417 16.30 -0.73 -9.49
CA PHE A 417 15.75 -1.47 -8.36
C PHE A 417 15.77 -3.00 -8.61
N SER A 418 15.39 -3.45 -9.79
CA SER A 418 15.41 -4.86 -10.17
C SER A 418 16.83 -5.44 -10.27
N ASN A 419 17.80 -4.66 -10.78
CA ASN A 419 19.19 -5.08 -10.91
C ASN A 419 19.85 -5.22 -9.53
N ASN A 420 19.66 -4.22 -8.65
CA ASN A 420 20.11 -4.31 -7.26
C ASN A 420 19.41 -5.47 -6.52
N SER A 421 18.18 -5.80 -6.93
CA SER A 421 17.45 -6.96 -6.40
C SER A 421 17.89 -8.30 -7.01
N ALA A 422 18.45 -8.30 -8.22
CA ALA A 422 18.88 -9.48 -8.96
C ALA A 422 20.36 -9.84 -8.68
N GLU A 423 21.18 -8.91 -8.18
CA GLU A 423 22.49 -9.22 -7.60
C GLU A 423 22.38 -10.23 -6.43
N LEU A 424 21.22 -10.32 -5.78
CA LEU A 424 20.90 -11.35 -4.78
C LEU A 424 20.57 -12.72 -5.37
N ALA A 425 20.19 -12.78 -6.66
CA ALA A 425 19.89 -14.01 -7.38
C ALA A 425 21.12 -14.45 -8.21
N GLN A 426 22.25 -14.67 -7.52
CA GLN A 426 23.37 -15.37 -8.15
C GLN A 426 22.98 -16.82 -8.49
N GLU A 427 23.64 -17.39 -9.50
CA GLU A 427 23.75 -18.84 -9.77
C GLU A 427 22.85 -19.55 -10.79
N LYS A 428 22.41 -18.90 -11.88
CA LYS A 428 22.20 -19.69 -13.13
C LYS A 428 22.93 -19.07 -14.31
N LYS A 429 23.50 -19.90 -15.19
CA LYS A 429 23.96 -19.49 -16.52
C LYS A 429 22.72 -19.33 -17.40
N TRP A 430 22.54 -18.15 -18.00
CA TRP A 430 21.40 -17.82 -18.87
C TRP A 430 21.97 -17.51 -20.25
N ASP A 431 22.10 -18.52 -21.11
CA ASP A 431 22.51 -18.30 -22.49
C ASP A 431 21.26 -18.08 -23.36
N ASN A 432 21.19 -16.92 -24.04
CA ASN A 432 20.21 -16.58 -25.08
C ASN A 432 18.70 -16.47 -24.68
N GLU A 433 18.37 -16.41 -23.39
CA GLU A 433 16.99 -16.26 -22.92
C GLU A 433 16.67 -14.83 -22.46
N LEU A 434 15.44 -14.37 -22.76
CA LEU A 434 14.89 -13.09 -22.35
C LEU A 434 14.30 -13.23 -20.94
N SER A 435 14.68 -12.38 -19.99
CA SER A 435 14.28 -12.53 -18.59
C SER A 435 13.02 -11.71 -18.32
N ILE A 436 11.88 -12.35 -18.01
CA ILE A 436 10.67 -11.63 -17.63
C ILE A 436 10.54 -11.60 -16.10
N VAL A 437 10.38 -10.39 -15.57
CA VAL A 437 10.19 -10.11 -14.15
C VAL A 437 8.74 -9.65 -13.95
N SER A 438 7.81 -10.57 -13.73
CA SER A 438 6.41 -10.23 -13.45
C SER A 438 6.18 -9.86 -11.97
N TRP A 439 5.60 -8.68 -11.70
CA TRP A 439 5.23 -8.26 -10.34
C TRP A 439 3.73 -8.34 -10.07
N GLU A 440 2.98 -9.12 -10.86
CA GLU A 440 1.52 -9.19 -10.84
C GLU A 440 0.90 -9.70 -9.51
N LYS A 441 1.68 -10.12 -8.49
CA LYS A 441 1.17 -10.79 -7.26
C LYS A 441 1.86 -10.42 -5.94
N GLY A 442 2.48 -9.24 -5.81
CA GLY A 442 2.97 -8.77 -4.51
C GLY A 442 4.07 -9.59 -3.83
N MET A 443 4.65 -10.58 -4.52
CA MET A 443 5.75 -11.42 -4.03
C MET A 443 7.03 -11.16 -4.82
N PRO A 444 8.22 -11.27 -4.19
CA PRO A 444 9.49 -11.12 -4.89
C PRO A 444 9.58 -12.16 -6.01
N THR A 445 9.80 -11.64 -7.21
CA THR A 445 9.57 -12.29 -8.48
C THR A 445 10.49 -13.49 -8.72
N LEU A 446 9.89 -14.61 -9.13
CA LEU A 446 10.58 -15.61 -9.94
C LEU A 446 10.84 -14.96 -11.31
N VAL A 447 12.09 -14.63 -11.62
CA VAL A 447 12.47 -14.23 -12.98
C VAL A 447 12.20 -15.44 -13.87
N THR A 448 11.21 -15.35 -14.75
CA THR A 448 10.90 -16.44 -15.68
C THR A 448 11.62 -16.18 -17.00
N PRO A 449 12.56 -17.04 -17.41
CA PRO A 449 13.11 -16.94 -18.76
C PRO A 449 12.00 -17.23 -19.78
N LYS A 450 11.94 -16.41 -20.83
CA LYS A 450 11.15 -16.65 -22.04
C LYS A 450 12.04 -16.52 -23.26
N ARG A 451 11.66 -17.17 -24.36
CA ARG A 451 12.35 -16.94 -25.64
C ARG A 451 11.88 -15.61 -26.21
N LYS A 452 12.78 -14.88 -26.89
CA LYS A 452 12.49 -13.58 -27.52
C LYS A 452 11.21 -13.58 -28.39
N LYS A 453 10.97 -14.69 -29.11
CA LYS A 453 9.78 -14.89 -29.97
C LYS A 453 8.45 -15.03 -29.21
N ASP A 454 8.50 -15.48 -27.95
CA ASP A 454 7.30 -15.68 -27.13
C ASP A 454 6.86 -14.36 -26.48
N CYS A 455 7.79 -13.42 -26.29
CA CYS A 455 7.54 -12.09 -25.72
C CYS A 455 6.68 -11.21 -26.66
N SER A 456 6.99 -11.18 -27.95
CA SER A 456 6.29 -10.30 -28.91
C SER A 456 4.79 -10.60 -29.03
N ARG A 457 4.36 -11.83 -28.75
CA ARG A 457 2.94 -12.23 -28.81
C ARG A 457 2.16 -11.84 -27.55
N SER A 458 2.75 -11.95 -26.35
CA SER A 458 2.05 -11.58 -25.11
C SER A 458 1.87 -10.07 -24.95
N SER A 459 2.83 -9.29 -25.46
CA SER A 459 2.86 -7.84 -25.28
C SER A 459 1.92 -7.10 -26.26
N ALA A 460 1.65 -7.65 -27.45
CA ALA A 460 0.85 -7.00 -28.50
C ALA A 460 -0.63 -6.76 -28.13
N HIS A 461 -1.22 -7.59 -27.27
CA HIS A 461 -2.63 -7.46 -26.86
C HIS A 461 -2.84 -6.58 -25.61
N ARG A 462 -1.76 -6.10 -24.98
CA ARG A 462 -1.81 -5.49 -23.64
C ARG A 462 -1.37 -4.02 -23.60
N GLN A 463 -1.19 -3.36 -24.74
CA GLN A 463 -0.51 -2.06 -24.81
C GLN A 463 -1.37 -0.97 -25.47
N PRO A 464 -1.18 0.31 -25.09
CA PRO A 464 -1.68 1.40 -25.90
C PRO A 464 -1.09 1.26 -27.31
N HIS A 465 -1.96 1.10 -28.32
CA HIS A 465 -1.56 0.78 -29.70
C HIS A 465 -0.47 1.71 -30.25
N TYR A 466 -0.43 2.95 -29.78
CA TYR A 466 0.52 3.94 -30.25
C TYR A 466 1.98 3.66 -29.83
N VAL A 467 2.24 2.92 -28.74
CA VAL A 467 3.62 2.67 -28.23
C VAL A 467 4.25 1.43 -28.86
N TYR A 468 3.42 0.60 -29.47
CA TYR A 468 3.82 -0.66 -30.06
C TYR A 468 4.97 -0.54 -31.08
N PRO A 469 5.02 0.48 -31.98
CA PRO A 469 6.15 0.66 -32.90
C PRO A 469 7.49 0.82 -32.18
N ARG A 470 7.55 1.61 -31.11
CA ARG A 470 8.78 1.80 -30.31
C ARG A 470 9.16 0.55 -29.53
N LEU A 471 8.18 -0.20 -29.01
CA LEU A 471 8.48 -1.49 -28.40
C LEU A 471 9.07 -2.48 -29.42
N GLN A 472 8.48 -2.57 -30.61
CA GLN A 472 9.02 -3.42 -31.67
C GLN A 472 10.44 -2.99 -32.07
N ALA A 473 10.68 -1.69 -32.21
CA ALA A 473 12.01 -1.15 -32.49
C ALA A 473 13.01 -1.56 -31.39
N LEU A 474 12.65 -1.38 -30.11
CA LEU A 474 13.47 -1.79 -28.96
C LEU A 474 13.83 -3.30 -29.03
N MET A 475 12.85 -4.14 -29.36
CA MET A 475 13.02 -5.58 -29.48
C MET A 475 13.86 -5.99 -30.70
N ARG A 476 13.87 -5.20 -31.78
CA ARG A 476 14.62 -5.46 -33.01
C ARG A 476 16.08 -5.03 -32.95
N LEU A 477 16.44 -4.12 -32.05
CA LEU A 477 17.83 -3.67 -31.91
C LEU A 477 18.78 -4.88 -31.77
N PRO A 478 19.90 -4.92 -32.50
CA PRO A 478 20.83 -6.05 -32.48
C PRO A 478 21.40 -6.23 -31.07
N GLY A 479 21.29 -7.43 -30.50
CA GLY A 479 21.86 -7.76 -29.19
C GLY A 479 23.27 -8.30 -29.33
N ASN A 480 24.19 -7.92 -28.44
CA ASN A 480 25.40 -8.73 -28.21
C ASN A 480 25.11 -9.74 -27.08
N SER A 481 26.01 -10.71 -26.88
CA SER A 481 25.90 -11.70 -25.79
C SER A 481 25.82 -11.08 -24.38
N SER A 482 26.25 -9.82 -24.25
CA SER A 482 26.18 -9.05 -23.01
C SER A 482 24.87 -8.29 -22.83
N THR A 483 23.98 -8.26 -23.83
CA THR A 483 22.73 -7.52 -23.75
C THR A 483 21.59 -8.42 -23.28
N ARG A 484 20.77 -7.94 -22.34
CA ARG A 484 19.52 -8.58 -21.91
C ARG A 484 18.32 -7.68 -22.17
N ILE A 485 17.16 -8.28 -22.38
CA ILE A 485 15.89 -7.56 -22.36
C ILE A 485 15.11 -8.08 -21.15
N ILE A 486 14.52 -7.17 -20.41
CA ILE A 486 13.64 -7.47 -19.30
C ILE A 486 12.29 -6.79 -19.44
N GLU A 487 11.23 -7.53 -19.14
CA GLU A 487 9.85 -7.04 -19.11
C GLU A 487 9.33 -7.18 -17.68
N GLY A 488 8.61 -6.16 -17.20
CA GLY A 488 7.88 -6.23 -15.94
C GLY A 488 6.62 -5.38 -15.96
N SER A 489 5.67 -5.69 -15.09
CA SER A 489 4.45 -4.92 -14.90
C SER A 489 4.30 -4.55 -13.44
N PHE A 490 3.96 -3.30 -13.15
CA PHE A 490 3.82 -2.75 -11.80
C PHE A 490 2.42 -2.19 -11.64
N ASN A 491 1.72 -2.57 -10.58
CA ASN A 491 0.42 -2.02 -10.28
C ASN A 491 0.53 -0.52 -9.93
N HIS A 492 -0.31 0.32 -10.55
CA HIS A 492 -0.38 1.77 -10.34
C HIS A 492 -1.81 2.31 -10.49
N GLY A 493 -2.48 2.76 -9.43
CA GLY A 493 -3.83 3.31 -9.64
C GLY A 493 -4.79 2.24 -10.19
N THR A 494 -5.85 2.53 -10.92
CA THR A 494 -6.56 1.46 -11.65
C THR A 494 -5.73 0.82 -12.78
N GLU A 495 -4.49 1.26 -12.96
CA GLU A 495 -3.63 1.00 -14.10
C GLU A 495 -2.46 0.07 -13.72
N SER A 496 -1.68 -0.34 -14.72
CA SER A 496 -0.41 -1.02 -14.52
C SER A 496 0.69 -0.44 -15.41
N ILE A 497 1.86 -0.18 -14.85
CA ILE A 497 3.05 0.25 -15.59
C ILE A 497 3.75 -0.99 -16.14
N HIS A 498 3.65 -1.22 -17.44
CA HIS A 498 4.46 -2.20 -18.15
C HIS A 498 5.79 -1.58 -18.58
N VAL A 499 6.90 -2.10 -18.06
CA VAL A 499 8.26 -1.73 -18.44
C VAL A 499 8.85 -2.82 -19.31
N THR A 500 9.36 -2.48 -20.48
CA THR A 500 10.29 -3.32 -21.24
C THR A 500 11.59 -2.57 -21.40
N ALA A 501 12.71 -3.19 -21.09
CA ALA A 501 13.99 -2.52 -21.17
C ALA A 501 15.15 -3.42 -21.50
N ARG A 502 16.18 -2.80 -22.04
CA ARG A 502 17.39 -3.42 -22.52
C ARG A 502 18.55 -3.04 -21.59
N LEU A 503 19.25 -4.04 -21.12
CA LEU A 503 20.36 -3.93 -20.18
C LEU A 503 21.65 -4.43 -20.82
N LEU A 504 22.79 -3.82 -20.48
CA LEU A 504 24.12 -4.26 -20.88
C LEU A 504 24.89 -4.77 -19.68
N ARG A 505 25.33 -6.02 -19.72
CA ARG A 505 26.21 -6.64 -18.72
C ARG A 505 27.61 -6.03 -18.79
N ARG A 506 28.09 -5.51 -17.66
CA ARG A 506 29.48 -5.10 -17.44
C ARG A 506 30.32 -6.29 -16.96
N LYS A 507 31.65 -6.15 -17.06
CA LYS A 507 32.62 -7.20 -16.70
C LYS A 507 32.49 -7.72 -15.25
N LYS A 508 31.92 -6.93 -14.32
CA LYS A 508 31.75 -7.31 -12.91
C LYS A 508 30.41 -7.99 -12.57
N GLY A 509 29.55 -8.25 -13.57
CA GLY A 509 28.22 -8.81 -13.34
C GLY A 509 27.12 -7.75 -13.26
N ASP A 510 27.47 -6.49 -13.02
CA ASP A 510 26.53 -5.36 -13.01
C ASP A 510 25.87 -5.17 -14.38
N TYR A 511 24.62 -4.73 -14.38
CA TYR A 511 23.89 -4.37 -15.59
C TYR A 511 23.68 -2.86 -15.69
N VAL A 512 23.91 -2.30 -16.87
CA VAL A 512 23.64 -0.89 -17.18
C VAL A 512 22.40 -0.80 -18.04
N TYR A 513 21.48 0.06 -17.66
CA TYR A 513 20.35 0.44 -18.50
C TYR A 513 20.82 1.06 -19.83
N LEU A 514 20.37 0.49 -20.96
CA LEU A 514 20.57 1.07 -22.29
C LEU A 514 19.33 1.86 -22.71
N HIS A 515 18.21 1.18 -22.84
CA HIS A 515 16.95 1.72 -23.32
C HIS A 515 15.79 1.05 -22.63
N GLY A 516 14.62 1.69 -22.66
CA GLY A 516 13.43 1.15 -22.06
C GLY A 516 12.22 1.94 -22.45
N VAL A 517 11.11 1.24 -22.49
CA VAL A 517 9.79 1.73 -22.77
C VAL A 517 8.96 1.34 -21.55
N ALA A 518 8.51 2.32 -20.79
CA ALA A 518 7.40 2.12 -19.88
C ALA A 518 6.09 2.47 -20.58
N MET A 519 5.01 1.79 -20.24
CA MET A 519 3.66 2.02 -20.72
C MET A 519 2.76 1.91 -19.51
N ILE A 520 1.77 2.76 -19.40
CA ILE A 520 0.78 2.62 -18.34
C ILE A 520 -0.51 2.14 -19.02
N ARG A 521 -1.07 1.07 -18.48
CA ARG A 521 -2.21 0.32 -19.02
C ARG A 521 -3.43 0.53 -18.17
#